data_AF-A0A7C5YAW8-F1
#
_entry.id   AF-A0A7C5YAW8-F1
#
_cell.length_a   1.000
_cell.length_b   1.000
_cell.length_c   1.000
_cell.angle_alpha   90.00
_cell.angle_beta   90.00
_cell.angle_gamma   90.00
#
_symmetry.space_group_name_H-M   'P 1'
#
loop_
_entity.id
_entity.type
_entity.pdbx_description
1 polymer ?
#
loop_
_entity_poly.entity_id
_entity_poly.type
_entity_poly.pdbx_seq_one_letter_code
_entity_poly.pdbx_strand_id
1 'polypeptide(L)'
;ALTTMAPRTFLDMAKFISVDFSDSLENNSLVLVDCHTGGEESSPAKFSVSPEASLLQIRQTFLEAAEFSQNYLLVVDDLSTLLAYVPSETAFKFYQGVASDLRRNKATGIYVIVPEILDQKLTNLLYSLSDGVVEMTLEDMGGNLRRFMRIRFMRGVKHLAEWSEFQIGEHGLEIITY
;
A
#
# COMPACT_ATOMS: atom_id res chain seq x y z
N ALA A 1 7.39 4.70 -0.53
CA ALA A 1 6.00 4.50 -0.04
C ALA A 1 5.19 5.74 -0.34
N LEU A 2 3.98 5.58 -0.88
CA LEU A 2 2.97 6.63 -0.95
C LEU A 2 2.07 6.51 0.27
N THR A 3 1.83 7.63 0.96
CA THR A 3 1.00 7.67 2.17
C THR A 3 -0.19 8.62 2.01
N THR A 4 -1.38 8.16 2.36
CA THR A 4 -2.63 8.94 2.47
C THR A 4 -2.81 9.54 3.86
N MET A 5 -1.83 9.33 4.74
CA MET A 5 -1.64 10.08 5.99
C MET A 5 -0.42 11.00 5.89
N ALA A 6 -0.33 11.97 6.81
CA ALA A 6 0.84 12.83 6.91
C ALA A 6 2.12 11.99 7.14
N PRO A 7 3.21 12.24 6.40
CA PRO A 7 4.44 11.44 6.50
C PRO A 7 5.03 11.35 7.92
N ARG A 8 4.90 12.41 8.72
CA ARG A 8 5.31 12.39 10.14
C ARG A 8 4.51 11.38 10.96
N THR A 9 3.19 11.38 10.80
CA THR A 9 2.30 10.43 11.48
C THR A 9 2.65 8.99 11.10
N PHE A 10 2.95 8.72 9.82
CA PHE A 10 3.42 7.40 9.39
C PHE A 10 4.69 6.96 10.13
N LEU A 11 5.68 7.84 10.24
CA LEU A 11 6.94 7.55 10.94
C LEU A 11 6.72 7.35 12.45
N ASP A 12 5.86 8.15 13.07
CA ASP A 12 5.53 8.02 14.50
C ASP A 12 4.80 6.71 14.78
N MET A 13 3.88 6.30 13.91
CA MET A 13 3.20 5.01 14.00
C MET A 13 4.15 3.83 13.82
N ALA A 14 5.12 3.92 12.91
CA ALA A 14 6.15 2.91 12.76
C ALA A 14 6.97 2.75 14.05
N LYS A 15 7.35 3.87 14.68
CA LYS A 15 8.08 3.86 15.96
C LYS A 15 7.28 3.21 17.09
N PHE A 16 5.96 3.39 17.11
CA PHE A 16 5.09 2.76 18.10
C PHE A 16 5.13 1.21 18.05
N ILE A 17 5.38 0.64 16.87
CA ILE A 17 5.57 -0.82 16.68
C ILE A 17 7.05 -1.21 16.60
N SER A 18 7.93 -0.42 17.23
CA SER A 18 9.38 -0.65 17.31
C SER A 18 10.12 -0.64 15.95
N VAL A 19 9.56 0.02 14.94
CA VAL A 19 10.20 0.21 13.62
C VAL A 19 10.69 1.65 13.48
N ASP A 20 12.01 1.84 13.35
CA ASP A 20 12.60 3.15 13.07
C ASP A 20 13.10 3.23 11.62
N PHE A 21 12.63 4.25 10.90
CA PHE A 21 13.00 4.51 9.51
C PHE A 21 13.95 5.69 9.35
N SER A 22 14.43 6.32 10.44
CA SER A 22 15.34 7.47 10.36
C SER A 22 16.57 7.19 9.51
N ASP A 23 17.31 6.11 9.78
CA ASP A 23 18.49 5.71 8.99
C ASP A 23 18.13 5.44 7.52
N SER A 24 16.98 4.80 7.28
CA SER A 24 16.50 4.45 5.94
C SER A 24 16.14 5.68 5.11
N LEU A 25 15.63 6.74 5.74
CA LEU A 25 15.37 8.02 5.09
C LEU A 25 16.69 8.74 4.76
N GLU A 26 17.63 8.78 5.70
CA GLU A 26 18.92 9.46 5.52
C GLU A 26 19.75 8.82 4.41
N ASN A 27 19.75 7.49 4.30
CA ASN A 27 20.50 6.75 3.29
C ASN A 27 19.74 6.51 1.97
N ASN A 28 18.54 7.09 1.80
CA ASN A 28 17.62 6.90 0.66
C ASN A 28 17.19 5.44 0.39
N SER A 29 17.30 4.51 1.35
CA SER A 29 16.72 3.17 1.21
C SER A 29 15.20 3.15 1.42
N LEU A 30 14.65 4.18 2.07
CA LEU A 30 13.23 4.51 2.09
C LEU A 30 13.01 5.90 1.50
N VAL A 31 12.13 5.98 0.50
CA VAL A 31 11.67 7.25 -0.07
C VAL A 31 10.16 7.39 0.18
N LEU A 32 9.76 8.50 0.79
CA LEU A 32 8.36 8.84 1.02
C LEU A 32 7.84 9.80 -0.05
N VAL A 33 6.64 9.51 -0.53
CA VAL A 33 5.86 10.33 -1.47
C VAL A 33 4.58 10.74 -0.74
N ASP A 34 4.42 12.04 -0.48
CA ASP A 34 3.29 12.60 0.25
C ASP A 34 2.14 12.95 -0.71
N CYS A 35 1.01 12.27 -0.53
CA CYS A 35 -0.23 12.55 -1.27
C CYS A 35 -1.33 13.13 -0.38
N HIS A 36 -1.01 13.48 0.88
CA HIS A 36 -1.99 13.93 1.87
C HIS A 36 -1.85 15.42 2.19
N THR A 37 -0.64 15.90 2.52
CA THR A 37 -0.46 17.27 3.04
C THR A 37 -0.17 18.30 1.94
N GLY A 38 0.14 17.84 0.72
CA GLY A 38 0.55 18.73 -0.37
C GLY A 38 1.97 19.28 -0.24
N GLY A 39 2.80 18.74 0.67
CA GLY A 39 4.22 19.10 0.81
C GLY A 39 4.47 20.29 1.74
N GLU A 40 3.99 20.20 2.99
CA GLU A 40 4.36 21.17 4.03
C GLU A 40 5.89 21.34 4.15
N GLU A 41 6.37 22.56 4.44
CA GLU A 41 7.81 22.91 4.48
C GLU A 41 8.65 22.02 5.43
N SER A 42 8.01 21.35 6.39
CA SER A 42 8.68 20.46 7.34
C SER A 42 8.40 18.97 7.10
N SER A 43 7.86 18.60 5.93
CA SER A 43 7.54 17.22 5.61
C SER A 43 8.81 16.39 5.42
N PRO A 44 8.93 15.20 6.03
CA PRO A 44 10.03 14.27 5.78
C PRO A 44 9.94 13.58 4.40
N ALA A 45 8.90 13.85 3.61
CA ALA A 45 8.76 13.31 2.27
C ALA A 45 9.62 14.05 1.24
N LYS A 46 10.38 13.29 0.44
CA LYS A 46 11.23 13.82 -0.64
C LYS A 46 10.40 14.30 -1.83
N PHE A 47 9.22 13.72 -2.01
CA PHE A 47 8.28 14.06 -3.08
C PHE A 47 6.91 14.36 -2.48
N SER A 48 6.21 15.32 -3.08
CA SER A 48 4.79 15.55 -2.82
C SER A 48 4.01 15.55 -4.12
N VAL A 49 2.75 15.14 -4.03
CA VAL A 49 1.81 15.14 -5.14
C VAL A 49 0.62 15.99 -4.72
N SER A 50 0.23 16.95 -5.56
CA SER A 50 -0.94 17.79 -5.25
C SER A 50 -2.24 16.99 -5.35
N PRO A 51 -3.28 17.36 -4.60
CA PRO A 51 -4.59 16.70 -4.67
C PRO A 51 -5.20 16.68 -6.08
N GLU A 52 -4.85 17.64 -6.93
CA GLU A 52 -5.32 17.78 -8.31
C GLU A 52 -4.47 17.01 -9.32
N ALA A 53 -3.41 16.34 -8.88
CA ALA A 53 -2.51 15.62 -9.76
C ALA A 53 -3.24 14.50 -10.51
N SER A 54 -2.98 14.45 -11.82
CA SER A 54 -3.46 13.34 -12.65
C SER A 54 -2.78 12.02 -12.28
N LEU A 55 -3.45 10.91 -12.55
CA LEU A 55 -2.87 9.57 -12.41
C LEU A 55 -1.55 9.40 -13.18
N LEU A 56 -1.37 10.12 -14.29
CA LEU A 56 -0.10 10.11 -15.03
C LEU A 56 1.03 10.78 -14.24
N GLN A 57 0.75 11.92 -13.60
CA GLN A 57 1.72 12.61 -12.74
C GLN A 57 2.08 11.73 -11.54
N ILE A 58 1.10 11.11 -10.87
CA ILE A 58 1.35 10.16 -9.77
C ILE A 58 2.27 9.01 -10.21
N ARG A 59 1.97 8.39 -11.36
CA ARG A 59 2.82 7.32 -11.92
C ARG A 59 4.23 7.80 -12.20
N GLN A 60 4.39 9.01 -12.73
CA GLN A 60 5.69 9.62 -12.99
C GLN A 60 6.46 9.85 -11.68
N THR A 61 5.79 10.35 -10.64
CA THR A 61 6.37 10.50 -9.30
C THR A 61 6.85 9.17 -8.72
N PHE A 62 6.14 8.05 -8.94
CA PHE A 62 6.64 6.73 -8.52
C PHE A 62 7.97 6.37 -9.17
N LEU A 63 8.11 6.65 -10.47
CA LEU A 63 9.33 6.36 -11.22
C LEU A 63 10.50 7.26 -10.79
N GLU A 64 10.22 8.54 -10.56
CA GLU A 64 11.20 9.52 -10.07
C GLU A 64 11.63 9.21 -8.64
N ALA A 65 10.70 8.85 -7.75
CA ALA A 65 10.98 8.46 -6.39
C ALA A 65 11.80 7.17 -6.30
N ALA A 66 11.61 6.26 -7.25
CA ALA A 66 12.45 5.08 -7.41
C ALA A 66 13.79 5.39 -8.10
N GLU A 67 14.05 6.64 -8.51
CA GLU A 67 15.22 7.06 -9.30
C GLU A 67 15.43 6.21 -10.55
N PHE A 68 14.34 5.71 -11.15
CA PHE A 68 14.37 4.74 -12.25
C PHE A 68 15.22 3.49 -11.97
N SER A 69 15.44 3.16 -10.69
CA SER A 69 16.23 2.01 -10.24
C SER A 69 15.51 0.68 -10.47
N GLN A 70 16.28 -0.41 -10.33
CA GLN A 70 15.75 -1.78 -10.31
C GLN A 70 15.70 -2.33 -8.89
N ASN A 71 14.84 -3.33 -8.66
CA ASN A 71 14.73 -4.08 -7.40
C ASN A 71 14.30 -3.23 -6.19
N TYR A 72 13.25 -2.43 -6.35
CA TYR A 72 12.63 -1.69 -5.25
C TYR A 72 11.28 -2.26 -4.85
N LEU A 73 10.80 -1.87 -3.67
CA LEU A 73 9.45 -2.13 -3.18
C LEU A 73 8.63 -0.85 -3.23
N LEU A 74 7.57 -0.84 -4.04
CA LEU A 74 6.55 0.20 -4.02
C LEU A 74 5.45 -0.20 -3.05
N VAL A 75 5.19 0.65 -2.05
CA VAL A 75 4.02 0.52 -1.17
C VAL A 75 3.10 1.71 -1.42
N VAL A 76 1.83 1.44 -1.69
CA VAL A 76 0.79 2.46 -1.87
C VAL A 76 -0.27 2.27 -0.79
N ASP A 77 -0.32 3.20 0.14
CA ASP A 77 -1.26 3.24 1.26
C ASP A 77 -2.03 4.57 1.20
N ASP A 78 -3.26 4.64 0.71
CA ASP A 78 -4.09 3.56 0.15
C ASP A 78 -4.45 3.80 -1.32
N LEU A 79 -4.55 2.71 -2.10
CA LEU A 79 -4.88 2.76 -3.52
C LEU A 79 -6.38 3.04 -3.75
N SER A 80 -7.24 2.73 -2.78
CA SER A 80 -8.68 2.91 -2.92
C SER A 80 -9.08 4.38 -3.04
N THR A 81 -8.57 5.23 -2.15
CA THR A 81 -8.82 6.68 -2.14
C THR A 81 -8.25 7.35 -3.38
N LEU A 82 -7.09 6.89 -3.85
CA LEU A 82 -6.48 7.35 -5.11
C LEU A 82 -7.37 7.12 -6.33
N LEU A 83 -8.16 6.03 -6.32
CA LEU A 83 -8.98 5.61 -7.46
C LEU A 83 -10.48 5.89 -7.28
N ALA A 84 -10.92 6.33 -6.09
CA ALA A 84 -12.34 6.41 -5.70
C ALA A 84 -13.22 7.20 -6.68
N TYR A 85 -12.68 8.28 -7.25
CA TYR A 85 -13.40 9.17 -8.18
C TYR A 85 -12.98 9.02 -9.64
N VAL A 86 -12.19 7.99 -9.94
CA VAL A 86 -11.69 7.73 -11.29
C VAL A 86 -12.56 6.67 -11.97
N PRO A 87 -13.00 6.87 -13.23
CA PRO A 87 -13.71 5.83 -13.98
C PRO A 87 -12.92 4.53 -14.02
N SER A 88 -13.58 3.39 -13.79
CA SER A 88 -12.96 2.08 -13.57
C SER A 88 -11.99 1.67 -14.68
N GLU A 89 -12.30 2.01 -15.94
CA GLU A 89 -11.42 1.72 -17.08
C GLU A 89 -10.10 2.51 -17.00
N THR A 90 -10.18 3.79 -16.66
CA THR A 90 -9.02 4.67 -16.48
C THR A 90 -8.19 4.24 -15.28
N ALA A 91 -8.84 3.92 -14.15
CA ALA A 91 -8.19 3.40 -12.96
C ALA A 91 -7.46 2.07 -13.23
N PHE A 92 -8.09 1.15 -13.96
CA PHE A 92 -7.47 -0.11 -14.34
C PHE A 92 -6.28 0.08 -15.29
N LYS A 93 -6.40 0.95 -16.31
CA LYS A 93 -5.27 1.28 -17.21
C LYS A 93 -4.09 1.88 -16.46
N PHE A 94 -4.33 2.75 -15.48
CA PHE A 94 -3.29 3.26 -14.60
C PHE A 94 -2.61 2.13 -13.82
N TYR A 95 -3.39 1.26 -13.17
CA TYR A 95 -2.84 0.12 -12.42
C TYR A 95 -2.03 -0.83 -13.31
N GLN A 96 -2.51 -1.11 -14.53
CA GLN A 96 -1.76 -1.88 -15.54
C GLN A 96 -0.44 -1.21 -15.93
N GLY A 97 -0.45 0.12 -16.06
CA GLY A 97 0.75 0.92 -16.31
C GLY A 97 1.79 0.77 -15.19
N VAL A 98 1.37 0.96 -13.94
CA VAL A 98 2.24 0.79 -12.76
C VAL A 98 2.77 -0.64 -12.66
N ALA A 99 1.90 -1.65 -12.82
CA ALA A 99 2.33 -3.06 -12.80
C ALA A 99 3.36 -3.38 -13.90
N SER A 100 3.21 -2.79 -15.09
CA SER A 100 4.16 -2.94 -16.19
C SER A 100 5.52 -2.30 -15.88
N ASP A 101 5.51 -1.15 -15.20
CA ASP A 101 6.73 -0.48 -14.75
C ASP A 101 7.47 -1.31 -13.69
N LEU A 102 6.74 -1.83 -12.71
CA LEU A 102 7.31 -2.69 -11.68
C LEU A 102 7.96 -3.93 -12.29
N ARG A 103 7.27 -4.62 -13.20
CA ARG A 103 7.84 -5.78 -13.91
C ARG A 103 9.10 -5.43 -14.70
N ARG A 104 9.10 -4.32 -15.44
CA ARG A 104 10.26 -3.85 -16.21
C ARG A 104 11.46 -3.57 -15.30
N ASN A 105 11.20 -3.04 -14.10
CA ASN A 105 12.23 -2.68 -13.13
C ASN A 105 12.55 -3.79 -12.11
N LYS A 106 12.02 -5.02 -12.29
CA LYS A 106 12.17 -6.13 -11.34
C LYS A 106 11.77 -5.73 -9.90
N ALA A 107 10.79 -4.85 -9.79
CA ALA A 107 10.29 -4.32 -8.54
C ALA A 107 8.99 -5.03 -8.11
N THR A 108 8.65 -4.90 -6.84
CA THR A 108 7.43 -5.45 -6.25
C THR A 108 6.51 -4.31 -5.82
N GLY A 109 5.20 -4.48 -5.98
CA GLY A 109 4.19 -3.54 -5.53
C GLY A 109 3.30 -4.15 -4.46
N ILE A 110 3.08 -3.42 -3.36
CA ILE A 110 2.09 -3.71 -2.32
C ILE A 110 1.09 -2.55 -2.32
N TYR A 111 -0.19 -2.89 -2.38
CA TYR A 111 -1.27 -1.91 -2.44
C TYR A 111 -2.28 -2.20 -1.34
N VAL A 112 -2.56 -1.20 -0.51
CA VAL A 112 -3.65 -1.25 0.45
C VAL A 112 -4.94 -0.88 -0.28
N ILE A 113 -5.94 -1.75 -0.21
CA ILE A 113 -7.24 -1.56 -0.87
C ILE A 113 -8.31 -1.79 0.19
N VAL A 114 -9.24 -0.83 0.28
CA VAL A 114 -10.54 -0.97 0.94
C VAL A 114 -11.57 -1.30 -0.15
N PRO A 115 -12.00 -2.57 -0.29
CA PRO A 115 -12.85 -3.00 -1.41
C PRO A 115 -14.17 -2.25 -1.52
N GLU A 116 -14.73 -1.77 -0.41
CA GLU A 116 -16.02 -1.09 -0.31
C GLU A 116 -16.00 0.32 -0.91
N ILE A 117 -14.82 0.93 -1.05
CA ILE A 117 -14.65 2.25 -1.68
C ILE A 117 -14.70 2.14 -3.20
N LEU A 118 -14.24 1.02 -3.75
CA LEU A 118 -14.16 0.78 -5.18
C LEU A 118 -15.38 0.00 -5.67
N ASP A 119 -15.75 0.19 -6.94
CA ASP A 119 -16.76 -0.67 -7.52
C ASP A 119 -16.24 -2.12 -7.63
N GLN A 120 -17.16 -3.09 -7.54
CA GLN A 120 -16.80 -4.52 -7.55
C GLN A 120 -16.07 -4.94 -8.83
N LYS A 121 -16.36 -4.31 -9.96
CA LYS A 121 -15.74 -4.62 -11.25
C LYS A 121 -14.27 -4.23 -11.23
N LEU A 122 -13.95 -3.04 -10.74
CA LEU A 122 -12.59 -2.53 -10.58
C LEU A 122 -11.82 -3.42 -9.61
N THR A 123 -12.36 -3.71 -8.43
CA THR A 123 -11.72 -4.59 -7.43
C THR A 123 -11.36 -5.95 -8.03
N ASN A 124 -12.28 -6.57 -8.78
CA ASN A 124 -12.01 -7.83 -9.47
C ASN A 124 -10.91 -7.71 -10.54
N LEU A 125 -10.89 -6.60 -11.29
CA LEU A 125 -9.84 -6.33 -12.27
C LEU A 125 -8.47 -6.14 -11.61
N LEU A 126 -8.38 -5.41 -10.49
CA LEU A 126 -7.15 -5.26 -9.72
C LEU A 126 -6.63 -6.62 -9.25
N TYR A 127 -7.51 -7.46 -8.66
CA TYR A 127 -7.15 -8.82 -8.24
C TYR A 127 -6.68 -9.70 -9.40
N SER A 128 -7.28 -9.59 -10.59
CA SER A 128 -6.88 -10.40 -11.75
C SER A 128 -5.42 -10.15 -12.18
N LEU A 129 -4.93 -8.93 -11.98
CA LEU A 129 -3.58 -8.52 -12.35
C LEU A 129 -2.55 -8.82 -11.25
N SER A 130 -2.99 -8.87 -9.99
CA SER A 130 -2.15 -9.15 -8.83
C SER A 130 -1.63 -10.60 -8.82
N ASP A 131 -0.44 -10.77 -8.24
CA ASP A 131 0.16 -12.09 -8.04
C ASP A 131 -0.25 -12.75 -6.72
N GLY A 132 -0.79 -11.97 -5.79
CA GLY A 132 -1.42 -12.46 -4.57
C GLY A 132 -2.34 -11.42 -3.96
N VAL A 133 -3.26 -11.87 -3.11
CA VAL A 133 -4.17 -11.02 -2.32
C VAL A 133 -4.20 -11.55 -0.90
N VAL A 134 -3.87 -10.67 0.04
CA VAL A 134 -4.08 -10.88 1.49
C VAL A 134 -5.33 -10.09 1.87
N GLU A 135 -6.29 -10.76 2.49
CA GLU A 135 -7.50 -10.13 2.99
C GLU A 135 -7.40 -10.00 4.51
N MET A 136 -7.93 -8.90 5.04
CA MET A 136 -7.98 -8.60 6.47
C MET A 136 -9.40 -8.16 6.81
N THR A 137 -9.92 -8.60 7.95
CA THR A 137 -11.27 -8.24 8.44
C THR A 137 -11.27 -8.03 9.95
N LEU A 138 -12.27 -7.29 10.42
CA LEU A 138 -12.55 -7.04 11.83
C LEU A 138 -13.97 -7.55 12.13
N GLU A 139 -14.10 -8.49 13.05
CA GLU A 139 -15.40 -9.09 13.41
C GLU A 139 -15.70 -8.85 14.90
N ASP A 140 -16.95 -8.52 15.21
CA ASP A 140 -17.44 -8.48 16.60
C ASP A 140 -17.85 -9.88 17.03
N MET A 141 -17.10 -10.44 17.98
CA MET A 141 -17.39 -11.74 18.58
C MET A 141 -17.69 -11.58 20.06
N GLY A 142 -18.97 -11.39 20.38
CA GLY A 142 -19.44 -11.31 21.77
C GLY A 142 -18.98 -10.05 22.49
N GLY A 143 -18.95 -8.90 21.80
CA GLY A 143 -18.52 -7.62 22.34
C GLY A 143 -17.01 -7.38 22.27
N ASN A 144 -16.25 -8.32 21.69
CA ASN A 144 -14.82 -8.18 21.46
C ASN A 144 -14.54 -8.10 19.97
N LEU A 145 -13.91 -7.00 19.54
CA LEU A 145 -13.43 -6.83 18.17
C LEU A 145 -12.18 -7.69 17.94
N ARG A 146 -12.32 -8.69 17.08
CA ARG A 146 -11.24 -9.62 16.71
C ARG A 146 -10.81 -9.39 15.26
N ARG A 147 -9.51 -9.47 15.01
CA ARG A 147 -8.94 -9.25 13.68
C ARG A 147 -8.56 -10.58 13.06
N PHE A 148 -8.89 -10.75 11.79
CA PHE A 148 -8.59 -11.95 11.03
C PHE A 148 -7.90 -11.60 9.72
N MET A 149 -6.99 -12.45 9.28
CA MET A 149 -6.37 -12.35 7.97
C MET A 149 -6.37 -13.70 7.25
N ARG A 150 -6.35 -13.67 5.92
CA ARG A 150 -6.11 -14.86 5.09
C ARG A 150 -5.36 -14.50 3.81
N ILE A 151 -4.72 -15.49 3.22
CA ILE A 151 -4.21 -15.38 1.84
C ILE A 151 -5.31 -15.89 0.92
N ARG A 152 -6.02 -14.98 0.23
CA ARG A 152 -7.10 -15.34 -0.70
C ARG A 152 -6.56 -16.15 -1.87
N PHE A 153 -5.44 -15.69 -2.43
CA PHE A 153 -4.63 -16.46 -3.38
C PHE A 153 -3.21 -15.91 -3.40
N MET A 154 -2.26 -16.75 -3.81
CA MET A 154 -0.90 -16.34 -4.15
C MET A 154 -0.35 -17.27 -5.22
N ARG A 155 0.11 -16.71 -6.33
CA ARG A 155 0.62 -17.47 -7.49
C ARG A 155 1.94 -18.14 -7.15
N GLY A 156 2.10 -19.40 -7.57
CA GLY A 156 3.37 -20.13 -7.48
C GLY A 156 3.74 -20.67 -6.10
N VAL A 157 2.92 -20.45 -5.05
CA VAL A 157 3.20 -20.92 -3.69
C VAL A 157 1.98 -21.55 -3.03
N LYS A 158 2.21 -22.58 -2.21
CA LYS A 158 1.18 -23.11 -1.31
C LYS A 158 0.90 -22.08 -0.22
N HIS A 159 -0.36 -21.87 0.11
CA HIS A 159 -0.80 -20.93 1.12
C HIS A 159 -2.02 -21.46 1.86
N LEU A 160 -2.25 -20.97 3.08
CA LEU A 160 -3.45 -21.24 3.85
C LEU A 160 -4.53 -20.25 3.44
N ALA A 161 -5.66 -20.76 2.95
CA ALA A 161 -6.82 -19.96 2.56
C ALA A 161 -7.81 -19.72 3.71
N GLU A 162 -7.55 -20.32 4.87
CA GLU A 162 -8.36 -20.17 6.08
C GLU A 162 -8.06 -18.85 6.79
N TRP A 163 -9.08 -18.33 7.47
CA TRP A 163 -8.92 -17.14 8.30
C TRP A 163 -8.12 -17.48 9.56
N SER A 164 -7.05 -16.72 9.79
CA SER A 164 -6.24 -16.79 11.00
C SER A 164 -6.47 -15.53 11.83
N GLU A 165 -6.74 -15.69 13.12
CA GLU A 165 -6.84 -14.57 14.05
C GLU A 165 -5.45 -13.95 14.26
N PHE A 166 -5.37 -12.63 14.34
CA PHE A 166 -4.12 -11.94 14.63
C PHE A 166 -4.34 -10.79 15.62
N GLN A 167 -3.26 -10.43 16.33
CA GLN A 167 -3.19 -9.23 17.16
C GLN A 167 -2.07 -8.31 16.69
N ILE A 168 -2.11 -7.05 17.14
CA ILE A 168 -1.02 -6.09 16.93
C ILE A 168 -0.33 -5.92 18.28
N GLY A 169 0.85 -6.54 18.42
CA GLY A 169 1.70 -6.46 19.60
C GLY A 169 2.81 -5.42 19.46
N GLU A 170 3.78 -5.44 20.38
CA GLU A 170 4.93 -4.52 20.38
C GLU A 170 5.83 -4.66 19.14
N HIS A 171 5.77 -5.82 18.48
CA HIS A 171 6.55 -6.15 17.29
C HIS A 171 5.72 -6.16 15.99
N GLY A 172 4.50 -5.63 16.04
CA GLY A 172 3.60 -5.57 14.89
C GLY A 172 2.61 -6.74 14.86
N LEU A 173 2.37 -7.30 13.67
CA LEU A 173 1.33 -8.32 13.46
C LEU A 173 1.78 -9.70 13.97
N GLU A 174 1.01 -10.25 14.91
CA GLU A 174 1.23 -11.57 15.49
C GLU A 174 0.04 -12.49 15.20
N ILE A 175 0.29 -13.59 14.47
CA ILE A 175 -0.74 -14.61 14.19
C ILE A 175 -0.94 -15.45 15.44
N ILE A 176 -2.20 -15.53 15.90
CA ILE A 176 -2.57 -16.37 17.04
C ILE A 176 -2.66 -17.82 16.55
N THR A 177 -1.73 -18.65 17.01
CA THR A 177 -1.73 -20.10 16.77
C THR A 177 -2.27 -20.81 18.01
N TYR A 178 -3.21 -21.73 17.81
CA TYR A 178 -3.82 -22.55 18.84
C TYR A 178 -3.22 -23.97 18.87
#